data_AF-A0A6I8VME9-F1
#
_entry.id   AF-A0A6I8VME9-F1
#
_cell.length_a   1.000
_cell.length_b   1.000
_cell.length_c   1.000
_cell.angle_alpha   90.00
_cell.angle_beta   90.00
_cell.angle_gamma   90.00
#
_symmetry.space_group_name_H-M   'P 1'
#
loop_
_entity.id
_entity.type
_entity.pdbx_description
1 polymer ?
#
loop_
_entity_poly.entity_id
_entity_poly.type
_entity_poly.pdbx_seq_one_letter_code
_entity_poly.pdbx_strand_id
1 'polypeptide(L)'
;MRAFIESNFKLLDIDSDGIVGVKEYRYNCITRVAIDDISPIDKAFETLLNDEDRKRGGLSLERYRELYGQFLGNTADNHPAVNLFGPL
;
A
#
# COMPACT_ATOMS: atom_id res chain seq x y z
N MET A 1 10.69 10.97 10.61
CA MET A 1 9.84 9.80 10.27
C MET A 1 8.57 10.19 9.51
N ARG A 2 7.73 11.13 10.02
CA ARG A 2 6.53 11.62 9.29
C ARG A 2 6.82 12.12 7.87
N ALA A 3 7.79 13.03 7.71
CA ALA A 3 8.18 13.55 6.40
C ALA A 3 8.67 12.48 5.41
N PHE A 4 9.26 11.39 5.91
CA PHE A 4 9.71 10.27 5.08
C PHE A 4 8.52 9.46 4.56
N ILE A 5 7.58 9.11 5.43
CA ILE A 5 6.36 8.36 5.07
C ILE A 5 5.52 9.18 4.07
N GLU A 6 5.39 10.48 4.30
CA GLU A 6 4.70 11.39 3.38
C GLU A 6 5.37 11.47 2.01
N SER A 7 6.70 11.56 1.99
CA SER A 7 7.45 11.58 0.73
C SER A 7 7.26 10.27 -0.03
N ASN A 8 7.22 9.14 0.68
CA ASN A 8 6.99 7.83 0.09
C ASN A 8 5.56 7.69 -0.46
N PHE A 9 4.57 8.18 0.28
CA PHE A 9 3.18 8.24 -0.17
C PHE A 9 3.05 9.07 -1.46
N LYS A 10 3.66 10.25 -1.52
CA LYS A 10 3.66 11.12 -2.72
C LYS A 10 4.35 10.50 -3.93
N LEU A 11 5.24 9.53 -3.74
CA LEU A 11 5.84 8.78 -4.84
C LEU A 11 4.91 7.68 -5.37
N LEU A 12 3.98 7.20 -4.54
CA LEU A 12 2.97 6.22 -4.91
C LEU A 12 1.75 6.89 -5.55
N ASP A 13 1.31 8.01 -4.99
CA ASP A 13 0.20 8.86 -5.47
C ASP A 13 0.66 9.65 -6.72
N ILE A 14 0.62 8.98 -7.87
CA ILE A 14 1.16 9.43 -9.15
C ILE A 14 0.28 10.54 -9.73
N ASP A 15 -1.04 10.43 -9.56
CA ASP A 15 -1.98 11.43 -10.08
C ASP A 15 -2.29 12.57 -9.09
N SER A 16 -1.76 12.47 -7.86
CA SER A 16 -1.84 13.50 -6.82
C SER A 16 -3.27 13.77 -6.34
N ASP A 17 -4.14 12.76 -6.36
CA ASP A 17 -5.50 12.86 -5.83
C ASP A 17 -5.58 12.65 -4.30
N GLY A 18 -4.46 12.27 -3.68
CA GLY A 18 -4.34 12.03 -2.24
C GLY A 18 -4.78 10.62 -1.80
N ILE A 19 -5.01 9.71 -2.74
CA ILE A 19 -5.47 8.34 -2.54
C ILE A 19 -4.62 7.38 -3.38
N VAL A 20 -3.86 6.49 -2.73
CA VAL A 20 -3.15 5.43 -3.45
C VAL A 20 -4.13 4.33 -3.85
N GLY A 21 -4.44 4.26 -5.14
CA GLY A 21 -5.31 3.26 -5.74
C GLY A 21 -4.58 1.96 -6.14
N VAL A 22 -5.35 0.94 -6.54
CA VAL A 22 -4.80 -0.36 -6.93
C VAL A 22 -3.83 -0.26 -8.12
N LYS A 23 -4.07 0.65 -9.07
CA LYS A 23 -3.21 0.82 -10.26
C LYS A 23 -1.83 1.36 -9.89
N GLU A 24 -1.78 2.29 -8.95
CA GLU A 24 -0.55 2.91 -8.48
C GLU A 24 0.26 1.95 -7.62
N TYR A 25 -0.43 1.22 -6.74
CA TYR A 25 0.17 0.14 -5.98
C TYR A 25 0.78 -0.94 -6.91
N ARG A 26 0.05 -1.35 -7.96
CA ARG A 26 0.57 -2.26 -8.99
C ARG A 26 1.82 -1.71 -9.65
N TYR A 27 1.75 -0.48 -10.15
CA TYR A 27 2.86 0.17 -10.83
C TYR A 27 4.10 0.19 -9.93
N ASN A 28 3.93 0.51 -8.65
CA ASN A 28 5.03 0.47 -7.71
C ASN A 28 5.63 -0.93 -7.54
N CYS A 29 4.80 -1.96 -7.38
CA CYS A 29 5.26 -3.34 -7.20
C CYS A 29 6.03 -3.86 -8.41
N ILE A 30 5.50 -3.69 -9.63
CA ILE A 30 6.12 -4.21 -10.86
C ILE A 30 7.45 -3.52 -11.21
N THR A 31 7.69 -2.31 -10.70
CA THR A 31 8.98 -1.63 -10.89
C THR A 31 10.08 -2.17 -9.98
N ARG A 32 9.72 -2.96 -8.96
CA ARG A 32 10.63 -3.50 -7.94
C ARG A 32 10.77 -5.01 -7.98
N VAL A 33 9.77 -5.71 -8.51
CA VAL A 33 9.70 -7.17 -8.53
C VAL A 33 9.31 -7.64 -9.93
N ALA A 34 10.05 -8.62 -10.46
CA ALA A 34 9.66 -9.30 -11.69
C ALA A 34 8.47 -10.23 -11.39
N ILE A 35 7.31 -9.94 -11.97
CA ILE A 35 6.06 -10.63 -11.70
C ILE A 35 5.37 -10.90 -13.06
N ASP A 36 4.98 -12.15 -13.29
CA ASP A 36 4.32 -12.58 -14.53
C ASP A 36 2.78 -12.41 -14.49
N ASP A 37 2.19 -12.33 -13.29
CA ASP A 37 0.75 -12.19 -13.06
C ASP A 37 0.48 -11.13 -12.00
N ILE A 38 -0.40 -10.16 -12.30
CA ILE A 38 -0.76 -9.08 -11.37
C ILE A 38 -1.73 -9.52 -10.27
N SER A 39 -2.34 -10.71 -10.39
CA SER A 39 -3.37 -11.19 -9.45
C SER A 39 -2.90 -11.27 -7.98
N PRO A 40 -1.65 -11.69 -7.65
CA PRO A 40 -1.14 -11.64 -6.29
C PRO A 40 -1.00 -10.22 -5.73
N ILE A 41 -0.66 -9.26 -6.59
CA ILE A 41 -0.54 -7.85 -6.23
C ILE A 41 -1.92 -7.29 -5.87
N ASP A 42 -2.95 -7.63 -6.65
CA ASP A 42 -4.32 -7.23 -6.36
C ASP A 42 -4.81 -7.80 -5.04
N LYS A 43 -4.57 -9.08 -4.80
CA LYS A 43 -4.91 -9.73 -3.54
C LYS A 43 -4.20 -9.07 -2.36
N ALA A 44 -2.91 -8.77 -2.50
CA ALA A 44 -2.12 -8.08 -1.49
C ALA A 44 -2.72 -6.70 -1.16
N PHE A 45 -3.06 -5.91 -2.19
CA PHE A 45 -3.70 -4.61 -2.01
C PHE A 45 -5.04 -4.71 -1.27
N GLU A 46 -5.90 -5.65 -1.66
CA GLU A 46 -7.20 -5.86 -1.00
C GLU A 46 -7.08 -6.16 0.50
N THR A 47 -5.99 -6.80 0.93
CA THR A 47 -5.76 -7.05 2.36
C THR A 47 -5.48 -5.77 3.15
N LEU A 48 -4.91 -4.73 2.51
CA LEU A 48 -4.57 -3.46 3.16
C LEU A 48 -5.82 -2.62 3.45
N LEU A 49 -6.86 -2.78 2.63
CA LEU A 49 -8.07 -1.98 2.68
C LEU A 49 -9.03 -2.41 3.79
N ASN A 50 -9.52 -1.42 4.54
CA ASN A 50 -10.75 -1.55 5.31
C ASN A 50 -11.96 -1.06 4.49
N ASP A 51 -13.16 -1.08 5.08
CA ASP A 51 -14.39 -0.69 4.38
C ASP A 51 -14.43 0.78 3.97
N GLU A 52 -13.80 1.67 4.73
CA GLU A 52 -13.71 3.10 4.40
C GLU A 52 -12.71 3.34 3.27
N ASP A 53 -11.56 2.65 3.29
CA ASP A 53 -10.57 2.70 2.20
C ASP A 53 -11.20 2.23 0.88
N ARG A 54 -11.99 1.15 0.90
CA ARG A 54 -12.74 0.65 -0.28
C ARG A 54 -13.73 1.67 -0.82
N LYS A 55 -14.49 2.35 0.04
CA LYS A 55 -15.43 3.40 -0.37
C LYS A 55 -14.72 4.60 -1.01
N ARG A 56 -13.52 4.91 -0.55
CA ARG A 56 -12.69 6.01 -1.06
C ARG A 56 -11.93 5.64 -2.34
N GLY A 57 -11.83 4.35 -2.64
CA GLY A 57 -11.11 3.84 -3.81
C GLY A 57 -9.63 3.53 -3.57
N GLY A 58 -9.15 3.59 -2.33
CA GLY A 58 -7.75 3.31 -2.01
C GLY A 58 -7.29 3.82 -0.65
N LEU A 59 -5.97 3.85 -0.47
CA LEU A 59 -5.32 4.22 0.78
C LEU A 59 -5.09 5.73 0.85
N SER A 60 -5.64 6.36 1.88
CA SER A 60 -5.26 7.74 2.21
C SER A 60 -3.90 7.81 2.90
N LEU A 61 -3.30 9.01 2.94
CA LEU A 61 -2.05 9.25 3.67
C LEU A 61 -2.12 8.83 5.15
N GLU A 62 -3.27 9.03 5.81
CA GLU A 62 -3.47 8.62 7.19
C GLU A 62 -3.41 7.10 7.33
N ARG A 63 -4.18 6.40 6.51
CA ARG A 63 -4.18 4.92 6.47
C ARG A 63 -2.80 4.36 6.13
N TYR A 64 -2.11 4.95 5.17
CA TYR A 64 -0.76 4.56 4.78
C TYR A 64 0.22 4.68 5.96
N ARG A 65 0.14 5.75 6.76
CA ARG A 65 0.98 5.92 7.96
C ARG A 65 0.70 4.85 9.02
N GLU A 66 -0.56 4.49 9.24
CA GLU A 66 -0.93 3.41 10.16
C GLU A 66 -0.33 2.08 9.71
N LEU A 67 -0.54 1.72 8.44
CA LEU A 67 0.00 0.48 7.86
C LEU A 67 1.53 0.46 7.92
N TYR A 68 2.19 1.59 7.65
CA TYR A 68 3.65 1.70 7.74
C TYR A 68 4.14 1.45 9.18
N GLY A 69 3.46 2.03 10.17
CA GLY A 69 3.78 1.80 11.59
C GLY A 69 3.62 0.33 11.97
N GLN A 70 2.54 -0.32 11.50
CA GLN A 70 2.31 -1.74 11.71
C GLN A 70 3.36 -2.61 11.02
N PHE A 71 3.76 -2.28 9.79
CA PHE A 71 4.79 -3.02 9.07
C PHE A 71 6.14 -3.02 9.81
N LEU A 72 6.52 -1.91 10.43
CA LEU A 72 7.79 -1.81 11.16
C LEU A 72 7.76 -2.43 12.56
N GLY A 73 6.61 -2.39 13.23
CA GLY A 73 6.52 -2.66 14.67
C GLY A 73 5.70 -3.88 15.07
N ASN A 74 4.89 -4.44 14.16
CA ASN A 74 4.05 -5.58 14.47
C ASN A 74 4.83 -6.89 14.28
N THR A 75 4.84 -7.74 15.30
CA THR A 75 5.50 -9.05 15.28
C THR A 75 4.56 -10.19 14.88
N ALA A 76 3.31 -9.89 14.54
CA ALA A 76 2.36 -10.88 14.06
C ALA A 76 2.57 -11.11 12.55
N ASP A 77 2.88 -12.36 12.19
CA ASP A 77 3.19 -12.75 10.81
C ASP A 77 1.99 -12.66 9.85
N ASN A 78 0.77 -12.48 10.39
CA ASN A 78 -0.47 -12.47 9.61
C ASN A 78 -1.14 -11.09 9.51
N HIS A 79 -0.48 -10.03 9.97
CA HIS A 79 -1.07 -8.69 9.90
C HIS A 79 -1.03 -8.14 8.46
N PRO A 80 -2.11 -7.58 7.90
CA PRO A 80 -2.15 -7.16 6.50
C PRO A 80 -1.05 -6.17 6.08
N ALA A 81 -0.54 -5.39 7.03
CA ALA A 81 0.56 -4.45 6.80
C ALA A 81 1.81 -5.08 6.15
N VAL A 82 2.05 -6.39 6.30
CA VAL A 82 3.15 -7.09 5.63
C VAL A 82 3.12 -6.91 4.11
N ASN A 83 1.94 -6.68 3.53
CA ASN A 83 1.74 -6.48 2.11
C ASN A 83 1.95 -5.03 1.65
N LEU A 84 2.37 -4.10 2.51
CA LEU A 84 2.47 -2.67 2.17
C LEU A 84 3.43 -2.39 1.00
N PHE A 85 4.45 -3.22 0.82
CA PHE A 85 5.48 -3.06 -0.22
C PHE A 85 5.42 -4.12 -1.33
N GLY A 86 4.30 -4.83 -1.42
CA GLY A 86 4.08 -5.91 -2.37
C GLY A 86 3.65 -7.20 -1.68
N PRO A 87 3.22 -8.21 -2.46
CA PRO A 87 2.97 -9.55 -1.93
C PRO A 87 4.26 -10.18 -1.37
N LEU A 88 4.11 -10.97 -0.30
CA LEU A 88 5.17 -11.85 0.23
C LEU A 88 5.41 -13.07 -0.67
#